data_AF-A0A8D8C1X6-F1
#
_entry.id   AF-A0A8D8C1X6-F1
#
_cell.length_a   1.000
_cell.length_b   1.000
_cell.length_c   1.000
_cell.angle_alpha   90.00
_cell.angle_beta   90.00
_cell.angle_gamma   90.00
#
_symmetry.space_group_name_H-M   'P 1'
#
loop_
_entity.id
_entity.type
_entity.pdbx_description
1 polymer ?
#
loop_
_entity_poly.entity_id
_entity_poly.type
_entity_poly.pdbx_seq_one_letter_code
_entity_poly.pdbx_strand_id
1 'polypeptide(L)'
;RICKNQLIFEDNFNQLDRSVWSHENSVAGGGNWEFQWYSGSDRNSYAKDGKLFIKPTLTADEFGEDFLTKGSINLNQGSKSERCTDDPGFAQTFYGCERTGSYDRILNPIRSARLRTKDTFAFKYGKLEIRAKLSAGDWLWPAMWMFPQQDSYGVWPKSGEIDLAESRGNR
;
A
#
# COMPACT_ATOMS: atom_id res chain seq x y z
N ARG A 1 -29.62 4.89 11.82
CA ARG A 1 -29.21 5.77 12.95
C ARG A 1 -28.13 5.01 13.71
N ILE A 2 -26.94 5.60 13.91
CA ILE A 2 -25.85 4.98 14.67
C ILE A 2 -25.99 5.43 16.14
N CYS A 3 -25.91 4.49 17.08
CA CYS A 3 -25.98 4.78 18.51
C CYS A 3 -24.61 5.19 19.07
N LYS A 4 -24.59 5.89 20.21
CA LYS A 4 -23.35 6.21 20.94
C LYS A 4 -22.61 4.91 21.26
N ASN A 5 -21.31 4.86 20.98
CA ASN A 5 -20.42 3.70 21.17
C ASN A 5 -20.82 2.45 20.38
N GLN A 6 -21.66 2.56 19.35
CA GLN A 6 -21.93 1.44 18.47
C GLN A 6 -20.69 1.11 17.64
N LEU A 7 -20.31 -0.17 17.63
CA LEU A 7 -19.31 -0.70 16.70
C LEU A 7 -19.90 -0.70 15.29
N ILE A 8 -19.23 -0.01 14.36
CA ILE A 8 -19.70 0.13 12.97
C ILE A 8 -18.80 -0.59 11.97
N PHE A 9 -17.58 -0.96 12.37
CA PHE A 9 -16.61 -1.69 11.58
C PHE A 9 -15.58 -2.33 12.50
N GLU A 10 -15.22 -3.58 12.20
CA GLU A 10 -14.16 -4.31 12.86
C GLU A 10 -13.59 -5.33 11.87
N ASP A 11 -12.27 -5.51 11.90
CA ASP A 11 -11.62 -6.62 11.24
C ASP A 11 -10.60 -7.25 12.20
N ASN A 12 -10.79 -8.53 12.50
CA ASN A 12 -9.91 -9.32 13.36
C ASN A 12 -8.90 -10.14 12.54
N PHE A 13 -8.87 -9.98 11.21
CA PHE A 13 -7.94 -10.63 10.30
C PHE A 13 -7.86 -12.15 10.49
N ASN A 14 -9.03 -12.79 10.65
CA ASN A 14 -9.13 -14.26 10.52
C ASN A 14 -8.83 -14.70 9.08
N GLN A 15 -9.16 -13.83 8.12
CA GLN A 15 -8.75 -13.88 6.72
C GLN A 15 -8.56 -12.44 6.23
N LEU A 16 -7.85 -12.24 5.11
CA LEU A 16 -7.77 -10.93 4.47
C LEU A 16 -8.97 -10.74 3.54
N ASP A 17 -9.97 -10.00 4.00
CA ASP A 17 -11.17 -9.72 3.21
C ASP A 17 -10.91 -8.64 2.15
N ARG A 18 -10.71 -9.07 0.91
CA ARG A 18 -10.47 -8.20 -0.25
C ARG A 18 -11.70 -7.42 -0.73
N SER A 19 -12.89 -7.72 -0.18
CA SER A 19 -14.08 -6.88 -0.39
C SER A 19 -14.11 -5.66 0.53
N VAL A 20 -13.30 -5.69 1.60
CA VAL A 20 -13.12 -4.58 2.54
C VAL A 20 -11.81 -3.85 2.27
N TRP A 21 -10.71 -4.59 2.12
CA TRP A 21 -9.38 -4.00 1.93
C TRP A 21 -8.94 -4.15 0.48
N SER A 22 -8.91 -3.03 -0.24
CA SER A 22 -8.34 -2.97 -1.58
C SER A 22 -6.84 -2.71 -1.51
N HIS A 23 -6.09 -3.30 -2.44
CA HIS A 23 -4.66 -3.05 -2.59
C HIS A 23 -4.41 -1.81 -3.44
N GLU A 24 -3.33 -1.10 -3.14
CA GLU A 24 -2.65 -0.28 -4.13
C GLU A 24 -1.65 -1.15 -4.88
N ASN A 25 -1.70 -1.11 -6.20
CA ASN A 25 -0.71 -1.72 -7.09
C ASN A 25 -0.04 -0.60 -7.89
N SER A 26 1.21 -0.31 -7.54
CA SER A 26 1.95 0.82 -8.11
C SER A 26 3.45 0.66 -7.93
N VAL A 27 4.21 1.07 -8.95
CA VAL A 27 5.67 1.25 -8.92
C VAL A 27 6.09 2.74 -8.80
N ALA A 28 5.13 3.65 -8.56
CA ALA A 28 5.33 5.10 -8.58
C ALA A 28 6.11 5.67 -7.38
N GLY A 29 6.39 4.85 -6.35
CA GLY A 29 7.11 5.28 -5.15
C GLY A 29 6.30 6.14 -4.19
N GLY A 30 4.97 5.98 -4.16
CA GLY A 30 4.09 6.52 -3.10
C GLY A 30 3.98 8.04 -2.99
N GLY A 31 4.60 8.79 -3.92
CA GLY A 31 4.71 10.26 -3.86
C GLY A 31 5.94 10.77 -3.07
N ASN A 32 6.67 9.88 -2.40
CA ASN A 32 7.84 10.21 -1.57
C ASN A 32 9.14 9.63 -2.12
N TRP A 33 9.18 9.25 -3.40
CA TRP A 33 10.31 8.56 -4.03
C TRP A 33 10.69 7.27 -3.31
N GLU A 34 9.68 6.55 -2.81
CA GLU A 34 9.84 5.29 -2.11
C GLU A 34 10.38 4.21 -3.06
N PHE A 35 11.28 3.35 -2.56
CA PHE A 35 11.95 2.37 -3.40
C PHE A 35 11.11 1.12 -3.66
N GLN A 36 10.08 0.84 -2.87
CA GLN A 36 9.24 -0.32 -3.09
C GLN A 36 8.17 -0.08 -4.16
N TRP A 37 7.68 -1.17 -4.73
CA TRP A 37 6.38 -1.19 -5.41
C TRP A 37 5.36 -1.88 -4.53
N TYR A 38 4.14 -1.34 -4.52
CA TYR A 38 3.01 -1.93 -3.83
C TYR A 38 2.40 -3.02 -4.70
N SER A 39 2.10 -4.17 -4.08
CA SER A 39 1.59 -5.35 -4.76
C SER A 39 0.46 -5.99 -3.97
N GLY A 40 -0.55 -6.46 -4.71
CA GLY A 40 -1.66 -7.25 -4.23
C GLY A 40 -1.36 -8.73 -3.98
N SER A 41 -0.11 -9.15 -4.10
CA SER A 41 0.32 -10.54 -3.87
C SER A 41 0.14 -10.97 -2.42
N ASP A 42 -0.32 -12.21 -2.22
CA ASP A 42 -0.41 -12.83 -0.89
C ASP A 42 0.98 -13.05 -0.25
N ARG A 43 2.08 -12.88 -0.99
CA ARG A 43 3.44 -12.86 -0.43
C ARG A 43 3.72 -11.62 0.42
N ASN A 44 3.07 -10.50 0.09
CA ASN A 44 3.32 -9.21 0.71
C ASN A 44 2.24 -8.80 1.71
N SER A 45 1.03 -9.35 1.60
CA SER A 45 -0.01 -9.16 2.61
C SER A 45 -0.86 -10.40 2.78
N TYR A 46 -1.00 -10.88 4.01
CA TYR A 46 -1.83 -12.05 4.31
C TYR A 46 -2.30 -12.01 5.76
N ALA A 47 -3.44 -12.65 6.01
CA ALA A 47 -3.95 -12.87 7.35
C ALA A 47 -3.45 -14.22 7.87
N LYS A 48 -2.96 -14.25 9.11
CA LYS A 48 -2.56 -15.47 9.81
C LYS A 48 -2.70 -15.27 11.31
N ASP A 49 -3.22 -16.28 12.02
CA ASP A 49 -3.36 -16.27 13.48
C ASP A 49 -4.07 -15.01 14.03
N GLY A 50 -5.13 -14.56 13.36
CA GLY A 50 -5.90 -13.37 13.74
C GLY A 50 -5.15 -12.05 13.58
N LYS A 51 -4.19 -11.98 12.64
CA LYS A 51 -3.35 -10.80 12.39
C LYS A 51 -3.14 -10.62 10.90
N LEU A 52 -3.18 -9.36 10.48
CA LEU A 52 -2.65 -8.94 9.20
C LEU A 52 -1.12 -8.87 9.28
N PHE A 53 -0.46 -9.51 8.33
CA PHE A 53 0.96 -9.33 8.07
C PHE A 53 1.12 -8.52 6.79
N ILE A 54 1.89 -7.42 6.87
CA ILE A 54 2.45 -6.75 5.70
C ILE A 54 3.94 -7.07 5.73
N LYS A 55 4.41 -7.80 4.72
CA LYS A 55 5.77 -8.35 4.68
C LYS A 55 6.48 -7.91 3.39
N PRO A 56 7.53 -7.08 3.48
CA PRO A 56 8.33 -6.77 2.32
C PRO A 56 9.11 -8.01 1.85
N THR A 57 9.31 -8.12 0.54
CA THR A 57 10.11 -9.18 -0.11
C THR A 57 11.04 -8.54 -1.14
N LEU A 58 12.15 -9.20 -1.48
CA LEU A 58 13.01 -8.71 -2.56
C LEU A 58 12.33 -8.98 -3.91
N THR A 59 12.42 -8.03 -4.84
CA THR A 59 12.01 -8.25 -6.23
C THR A 59 12.90 -9.32 -6.89
N ALA A 60 14.19 -9.33 -6.55
CA ALA A 60 15.15 -10.32 -7.05
C ALA A 60 14.85 -11.75 -6.58
N ASP A 61 14.18 -11.96 -5.44
CA ASP A 61 13.78 -13.30 -4.98
C ASP A 61 12.79 -13.98 -5.95
N GLU A 62 12.08 -13.19 -6.77
CA GLU A 62 11.10 -13.70 -7.72
C GLU A 62 11.59 -13.67 -9.17
N PHE A 63 12.32 -12.62 -9.54
CA PHE A 63 12.69 -12.39 -10.94
C PHE A 63 14.20 -12.49 -11.21
N GLY A 64 15.02 -12.65 -10.16
CA GLY A 64 16.47 -12.64 -10.23
C GLY A 64 17.09 -11.23 -10.22
N GLU A 65 18.37 -11.14 -9.87
CA GLU A 65 19.11 -9.86 -9.77
C GLU A 65 19.18 -9.11 -11.11
N ASP A 66 19.36 -9.83 -12.21
CA ASP A 66 19.43 -9.26 -13.56
C ASP A 66 18.13 -8.53 -13.95
N PHE A 67 16.99 -8.92 -13.39
CA PHE A 67 15.72 -8.27 -13.64
C PHE A 67 15.72 -6.81 -13.19
N LEU A 68 16.45 -6.47 -12.11
CA LEU A 68 16.49 -5.11 -11.61
C LEU A 68 17.08 -4.12 -12.62
N THR A 69 17.97 -4.56 -13.49
CA THR A 69 18.67 -3.71 -14.48
C THR A 69 18.26 -3.95 -15.93
N LYS A 70 17.61 -5.08 -16.24
CA LYS A 70 17.25 -5.48 -17.61
C LYS A 70 15.76 -5.77 -17.79
N GLY A 71 15.03 -5.89 -16.69
CA GLY A 71 13.64 -6.30 -16.69
C GLY A 71 12.68 -5.14 -16.96
N SER A 72 11.44 -5.51 -17.28
CA SER A 72 10.32 -4.59 -17.40
C SER A 72 9.16 -5.08 -16.52
N ILE A 73 8.60 -4.16 -15.76
CA ILE A 73 7.36 -4.33 -15.02
C ILE A 73 6.23 -3.74 -15.86
N ASN A 74 5.16 -4.50 -16.06
CA ASN A 74 3.89 -4.00 -16.59
C ASN A 74 2.73 -4.52 -15.73
N LEU A 75 2.25 -3.69 -14.81
CA LEU A 75 1.15 -4.02 -13.92
C LEU A 75 -0.20 -4.08 -14.66
N ASN A 76 -0.35 -3.46 -15.83
CA ASN A 76 -1.60 -3.52 -16.61
C ASN A 76 -1.88 -4.94 -17.14
N GLN A 77 -0.82 -5.70 -17.40
CA GLN A 77 -0.87 -7.09 -17.86
C GLN A 77 -1.00 -8.11 -16.72
N GLY A 78 -1.00 -7.64 -15.47
CA GLY A 78 -1.13 -8.49 -14.29
C GLY A 78 -2.52 -9.13 -14.14
N SER A 79 -2.59 -10.08 -13.19
CA SER A 79 -3.84 -10.64 -12.69
C SER A 79 -4.76 -9.53 -12.16
N LYS A 80 -6.07 -9.78 -12.03
CA LYS A 80 -7.01 -8.75 -11.54
C LYS A 80 -6.60 -8.17 -10.18
N SER A 81 -6.03 -8.97 -9.29
CA SER A 81 -5.57 -8.57 -7.96
C SER A 81 -4.27 -7.76 -7.95
N GLU A 82 -3.47 -7.86 -9.02
CA GLU A 82 -2.18 -7.17 -9.15
C GLU A 82 -2.20 -6.08 -10.24
N ARG A 83 -3.35 -5.88 -10.87
CA ARG A 83 -3.53 -4.84 -11.88
C ARG A 83 -3.27 -3.48 -11.28
N CYS A 84 -2.56 -2.63 -12.03
CA CYS A 84 -2.28 -1.26 -11.63
C CYS A 84 -3.54 -0.52 -11.14
N THR A 85 -3.40 0.21 -10.04
CA THR A 85 -4.51 0.97 -9.44
C THR A 85 -4.28 2.48 -9.45
N ASP A 86 -3.17 2.94 -10.02
CA ASP A 86 -2.90 4.36 -10.13
C ASP A 86 -3.88 5.02 -11.08
N ASP A 87 -4.24 6.28 -10.77
CA ASP A 87 -4.89 7.14 -11.75
C ASP A 87 -4.03 7.21 -13.00
N PRO A 88 -4.58 7.11 -14.22
CA PRO A 88 -3.80 7.13 -15.44
C PRO A 88 -2.81 8.30 -15.48
N GLY A 89 -3.27 9.54 -15.26
CA GLY A 89 -2.41 10.72 -15.37
C GLY A 89 -1.26 10.70 -14.36
N PHE A 90 -1.51 10.20 -13.15
CA PHE A 90 -0.46 9.95 -12.16
C PHE A 90 0.50 8.84 -12.61
N ALA A 91 -0.03 7.72 -13.08
CA ALA A 91 0.75 6.57 -13.54
C ALA A 91 1.70 6.94 -14.70
N GLN A 92 1.25 7.76 -15.65
CA GLN A 92 2.10 8.22 -16.75
C GLN A 92 3.20 9.18 -16.27
N THR A 93 2.92 9.99 -15.25
CA THR A 93 3.88 10.97 -14.72
C THR A 93 4.98 10.31 -13.90
N PHE A 94 4.65 9.27 -13.15
CA PHE A 94 5.56 8.64 -12.17
C PHE A 94 5.92 7.20 -12.50
N TYR A 95 5.68 6.77 -13.75
CA TYR A 95 5.93 5.40 -14.20
C TYR A 95 5.17 4.35 -13.39
N GLY A 96 3.99 4.70 -12.86
CA GLY A 96 3.29 3.96 -11.80
C GLY A 96 2.75 2.58 -12.18
N CYS A 97 2.43 2.37 -13.46
CA CYS A 97 1.96 1.07 -13.95
C CYS A 97 3.01 0.29 -14.74
N GLU A 98 4.00 0.97 -15.31
CA GLU A 98 4.98 0.38 -16.22
C GLU A 98 6.35 1.02 -16.00
N ARG A 99 7.38 0.19 -15.83
CA ARG A 99 8.76 0.64 -15.59
C ARG A 99 9.74 -0.36 -16.17
N THR A 100 10.80 0.13 -16.81
CA THR A 100 11.91 -0.70 -17.30
C THR A 100 13.18 -0.33 -16.55
N GLY A 101 13.89 -1.35 -16.07
CA GLY A 101 15.16 -1.18 -15.39
C GLY A 101 16.27 -0.86 -16.39
N SER A 102 17.27 -0.14 -15.89
CA SER A 102 18.55 0.08 -16.58
C SER A 102 19.69 0.04 -15.56
N TYR A 103 20.93 0.07 -16.06
CA TYR A 103 22.12 0.07 -15.21
C TYR A 103 22.21 1.31 -14.29
N ASP A 104 21.71 2.46 -14.75
CA ASP A 104 21.69 3.71 -14.00
C ASP A 104 20.39 3.91 -13.20
N ARG A 105 19.32 3.19 -13.53
CA ARG A 105 18.00 3.29 -12.89
C ARG A 105 17.39 1.91 -12.72
N ILE A 106 17.72 1.28 -11.60
CA ILE A 106 17.16 -0.02 -11.29
C ILE A 106 15.64 0.04 -11.07
N LEU A 107 14.97 -1.08 -11.30
CA LEU A 107 13.60 -1.30 -10.85
C LEU A 107 13.51 -1.29 -9.33
N ASN A 108 12.30 -1.08 -8.81
CA ASN A 108 11.97 -1.13 -7.39
C ASN A 108 12.50 -2.45 -6.78
N PRO A 109 13.54 -2.41 -5.91
CA PRO A 109 14.20 -3.63 -5.43
C PRO A 109 13.37 -4.39 -4.39
N ILE A 110 12.35 -3.75 -3.82
CA ILE A 110 11.50 -4.31 -2.76
C ILE A 110 10.05 -4.33 -3.23
N ARG A 111 9.33 -5.43 -2.99
CA ARG A 111 7.87 -5.48 -3.03
C ARG A 111 7.29 -5.34 -1.63
N SER A 112 6.22 -4.58 -1.49
CA SER A 112 5.47 -4.44 -0.23
C SER A 112 3.97 -4.36 -0.54
N ALA A 113 3.13 -4.10 0.48
CA ALA A 113 1.69 -3.94 0.30
C ALA A 113 1.20 -2.64 0.96
N ARG A 114 0.21 -2.02 0.32
CA ARG A 114 -0.59 -0.92 0.86
C ARG A 114 -2.06 -1.27 0.70
N LEU A 115 -2.76 -1.30 1.82
CA LEU A 115 -4.17 -1.68 1.93
C LEU A 115 -5.00 -0.43 2.23
N ARG A 116 -6.15 -0.30 1.58
CA ARG A 116 -7.03 0.88 1.66
C ARG A 116 -8.48 0.43 1.79
N THR A 117 -9.28 1.24 2.49
CA THR A 117 -10.75 1.08 2.55
C THR A 117 -11.49 2.11 1.71
N LYS A 118 -10.78 2.81 0.80
CA LYS A 118 -11.26 3.99 0.07
C LYS A 118 -12.67 3.84 -0.52
N ASP A 119 -12.94 2.68 -1.13
CA ASP A 119 -14.18 2.41 -1.85
C ASP A 119 -15.20 1.58 -1.04
N THR A 120 -14.82 1.14 0.17
CA THR A 120 -15.52 0.08 0.92
C THR A 120 -16.00 0.56 2.28
N PHE A 121 -15.15 1.30 3.00
CA PHE A 121 -15.47 1.82 4.32
C PHE A 121 -14.82 3.18 4.56
N ALA A 122 -15.65 4.15 4.89
CA ALA A 122 -15.25 5.45 5.38
C ALA A 122 -16.17 5.82 6.55
N PHE A 123 -15.64 6.57 7.51
CA PHE A 123 -16.40 7.04 8.65
C PHE A 123 -16.09 8.50 8.93
N LYS A 124 -17.03 9.18 9.58
CA LYS A 124 -16.87 10.57 10.02
C LYS A 124 -17.14 10.63 11.51
N TYR A 125 -16.12 11.05 12.26
CA TYR A 125 -16.12 11.11 13.72
C TYR A 125 -16.18 9.75 14.41
N GLY A 126 -15.83 9.72 15.70
CA GLY A 126 -15.86 8.52 16.52
C GLY A 126 -14.49 8.15 17.04
N LYS A 127 -14.30 6.86 17.33
CA LYS A 127 -13.06 6.31 17.86
C LYS A 127 -12.56 5.24 16.89
N LEU A 128 -11.30 5.36 16.50
CA LEU A 128 -10.56 4.34 15.76
C LEU A 128 -9.50 3.76 16.68
N GLU A 129 -9.44 2.44 16.76
CA GLU A 129 -8.42 1.71 17.49
C GLU A 129 -7.73 0.75 16.54
N ILE A 130 -6.39 0.79 16.50
CA ILE A 130 -5.58 -0.16 15.75
C ILE A 130 -4.55 -0.74 16.69
N ARG A 131 -4.46 -2.07 16.73
CA ARG A 131 -3.43 -2.80 17.49
C ARG A 131 -2.43 -3.41 16.53
N ALA A 132 -1.24 -2.82 16.45
CA ALA A 132 -0.18 -3.28 15.55
C ALA A 132 1.17 -3.43 16.27
N LYS A 133 2.03 -4.30 15.71
CA LYS A 133 3.45 -4.34 16.03
C LYS A 133 4.22 -3.84 14.81
N LEU A 134 4.94 -2.73 14.96
CA LEU A 134 5.73 -2.15 13.89
C LEU A 134 7.01 -2.97 13.66
N SER A 135 7.40 -3.07 12.40
CA SER A 135 8.66 -3.71 11.99
C SER A 135 9.85 -2.86 12.39
N ALA A 136 10.96 -3.51 12.77
CA ALA A 136 12.25 -2.87 12.98
C ALA A 136 13.24 -3.35 11.91
N GLY A 137 14.06 -2.44 11.41
CA GLY A 137 14.99 -2.66 10.31
C GLY A 137 15.24 -1.37 9.54
N ASP A 138 16.43 -1.24 8.98
CA ASP A 138 16.82 -0.05 8.24
C ASP A 138 15.93 0.17 7.02
N TRP A 139 15.60 1.44 6.79
CA TRP A 139 14.80 1.92 5.67
C TRP A 139 13.35 1.44 5.65
N LEU A 140 12.88 0.81 6.74
CA LEU A 140 11.46 0.47 6.90
C LEU A 140 10.68 1.70 7.36
N TRP A 141 9.51 1.90 6.75
CA TRP A 141 8.57 2.96 7.10
C TRP A 141 7.14 2.40 7.18
N PRO A 142 6.79 1.67 8.26
CA PRO A 142 5.41 1.27 8.48
C PRO A 142 4.57 2.49 8.88
N ALA A 143 3.39 2.62 8.26
CA ALA A 143 2.46 3.70 8.52
C ALA A 143 1.02 3.17 8.67
N MET A 144 0.27 3.80 9.57
CA MET A 144 -1.17 3.66 9.73
C MET A 144 -1.76 5.06 9.76
N TRP A 145 -2.56 5.38 8.75
CA TRP A 145 -3.01 6.74 8.49
C TRP A 145 -4.36 6.73 7.79
N MET A 146 -4.99 7.90 7.73
CA MET A 146 -6.29 8.09 7.12
C MET A 146 -6.23 9.20 6.09
N PHE A 147 -6.96 8.99 4.99
CA PHE A 147 -7.16 9.95 3.93
C PHE A 147 -8.65 10.25 3.76
N PRO A 148 -9.04 11.47 3.35
CA PRO A 148 -10.43 11.77 3.04
C PRO A 148 -10.94 10.86 1.91
N GLN A 149 -12.20 10.43 2.02
CA GLN A 149 -12.86 9.68 0.95
C GLN A 149 -13.05 10.54 -0.31
N GLN A 150 -13.25 11.85 -0.13
CA GLN A 150 -13.46 12.83 -1.20
C GLN A 150 -12.60 14.06 -0.95
N ASP A 151 -12.03 14.62 -2.02
CA ASP A 151 -11.19 15.83 -1.98
C ASP A 151 -12.05 17.12 -1.90
N SER A 152 -12.93 17.22 -0.89
CA SER A 152 -13.92 18.31 -0.77
C SER A 152 -13.33 19.71 -0.67
N TYR A 153 -12.07 19.86 -0.27
CA TYR A 153 -11.37 21.13 -0.16
C TYR A 153 -10.27 21.32 -1.22
N GLY A 154 -10.22 20.43 -2.21
CA GLY A 154 -9.23 20.40 -3.29
C GLY A 154 -8.17 19.32 -3.09
N VAL A 155 -7.21 19.27 -4.02
CA VAL A 155 -6.12 18.29 -4.02
C VAL A 155 -5.29 18.34 -2.73
N TRP A 156 -4.62 17.24 -2.40
CA TRP A 156 -3.68 17.18 -1.29
C TRP A 156 -2.70 18.38 -1.31
N PRO A 157 -2.44 19.03 -0.17
CA PRO A 157 -2.86 18.65 1.20
C PRO A 157 -4.20 19.23 1.66
N LYS A 158 -4.94 19.94 0.81
CA LYS A 158 -6.07 20.79 1.25
C LYS A 158 -7.23 20.01 1.90
N SER A 159 -7.49 18.79 1.44
CA SER A 159 -8.55 17.94 1.98
C SER A 159 -8.16 17.16 3.24
N GLY A 160 -6.89 17.25 3.64
CA GLY A 160 -6.36 16.72 4.89
C GLY A 160 -5.79 15.31 4.80
N GLU A 161 -5.02 14.97 5.82
CA GLU A 161 -4.39 13.68 6.07
C GLU A 161 -4.26 13.53 7.58
N ILE A 162 -4.46 12.32 8.12
CA ILE A 162 -4.30 12.05 9.55
C ILE A 162 -3.42 10.83 9.73
N ASP A 163 -2.18 11.05 10.16
CA ASP A 163 -1.23 10.00 10.51
C ASP A 163 -1.42 9.57 11.95
N LEU A 164 -1.89 8.34 12.16
CA LEU A 164 -2.12 7.77 13.50
C LEU A 164 -0.81 7.23 14.08
N ALA A 165 0.00 6.59 13.23
CA ALA A 165 1.31 6.12 13.59
C ALA A 165 2.20 6.00 12.35
N GLU A 166 3.41 6.51 12.47
CA GLU A 166 4.50 6.31 11.54
C GLU A 166 5.75 5.97 12.34
N SER A 167 6.64 5.18 11.76
CA SER A 167 7.91 4.87 12.40
C SER A 167 9.01 4.78 11.36
N ARG A 168 10.18 5.32 11.73
CA ARG A 168 11.43 4.98 11.05
C ARG A 168 11.95 3.71 11.70
N GLY A 169 12.03 2.62 10.94
CA GLY A 169 12.43 1.31 11.45
C GLY A 169 13.91 1.19 11.81
N ASN A 170 14.74 2.17 11.44
CA ASN A 170 16.17 2.20 11.70
C ASN A 170 16.44 2.03 13.21
N ARG A 171 17.44 1.22 13.54
CA ARG A 171 17.92 1.04 14.92
C ARG A 171 19.28 1.67 15.12
#